data_AF-A0A1Q9P0B5-F1
#
_entry.id   AF-A0A1Q9P0B5-F1
#
_cell.length_a   1.000
_cell.length_b   1.000
_cell.length_c   1.000
_cell.angle_alpha   90.00
_cell.angle_beta   90.00
_cell.angle_gamma   90.00
#
_symmetry.space_group_name_H-M   'P 1'
#
loop_
_entity.id
_entity.type
_entity.pdbx_description
1 polymer ?
#
loop_
_entity_poly.entity_id
_entity_poly.type
_entity_poly.pdbx_seq_one_letter_code
_entity_poly.pdbx_strand_id
1 'polypeptide(L)'
;MNSCLNFILNLMYVELPVIASGIRIGRLNLKTKQISIKDSNLINFSCDSRIECCSNLKIPVTEFDITQIEDNGYEIDQIISSFSPILLPSKTISGISEKVYTLKRKPYDGTCTFLENNLCKIHDFKPFACQIYPFSLEVVDESNINILIHQDVFCKSIIPAKLEDSNNINLLEDILDNLMKELEARNIPIN
;
A
#
# COMPACT_ATOMS: atom_id res chain seq x y z
N MET A 1 -23.24 -45.47 22.93
CA MET A 1 -22.17 -46.49 23.09
C MET A 1 -21.08 -46.21 22.07
N ASN A 2 -19.85 -46.22 22.57
CA ASN A 2 -18.59 -45.79 21.95
C ASN A 2 -18.26 -46.45 20.61
N SER A 3 -17.53 -45.71 19.75
CA SER A 3 -16.27 -46.14 19.11
C SER A 3 -15.80 -45.02 18.17
N CYS A 4 -14.89 -44.16 18.59
CA CYS A 4 -13.44 -44.28 18.32
C CYS A 4 -13.10 -44.38 16.83
N LEU A 5 -12.59 -43.28 16.27
CA LEU A 5 -11.41 -43.27 15.39
C LEU A 5 -10.89 -41.81 15.30
N ASN A 6 -10.14 -41.42 16.33
CA ASN A 6 -9.28 -40.25 16.30
C ASN A 6 -8.06 -40.57 15.42
N PHE A 7 -8.04 -40.08 14.19
CA PHE A 7 -6.80 -39.92 13.44
C PHE A 7 -6.21 -38.55 13.79
N ILE A 8 -5.25 -38.55 14.71
CA ILE A 8 -4.45 -37.36 15.03
C ILE A 8 -3.48 -37.15 13.87
N LEU A 9 -3.82 -36.25 12.96
CA LEU A 9 -2.86 -35.66 12.03
C LEU A 9 -2.06 -34.62 12.81
N ASN A 10 -0.88 -35.03 13.28
CA ASN A 10 0.20 -34.12 13.68
C ASN A 10 0.69 -33.38 12.42
N LEU A 11 0.01 -32.29 12.07
CA LEU A 11 0.57 -31.28 11.19
C LEU A 11 1.62 -30.50 12.00
N MET A 12 2.90 -30.82 11.76
CA MET A 12 3.99 -29.90 12.07
C MET A 12 3.74 -28.61 11.28
N TYR A 13 3.15 -27.62 11.93
CA TYR A 13 3.12 -26.26 11.42
C TYR A 13 4.57 -25.76 11.45
N VAL A 14 5.19 -25.69 10.28
CA VAL A 14 6.37 -24.85 10.11
C VAL A 14 5.86 -23.42 10.20
N GLU A 15 6.03 -22.79 11.37
CA GLU A 15 5.85 -21.34 11.51
C GLU A 15 6.95 -20.68 10.66
N LEU A 16 6.66 -20.49 9.37
CA LEU A 16 7.43 -19.57 8.56
C LEU A 16 7.31 -18.19 9.24
N PRO A 17 8.40 -17.43 9.38
CA PRO A 17 8.37 -16.08 9.95
C PRO A 17 7.67 -15.14 8.97
N VAL A 18 6.35 -15.27 8.85
CA VAL A 18 5.51 -14.43 8.02
C VAL A 18 4.96 -13.34 8.92
N ILE A 19 5.31 -12.09 8.63
CA ILE A 19 4.72 -10.95 9.32
C ILE A 19 3.25 -10.89 8.91
N ALA A 20 2.36 -10.92 9.90
CA ALA A 20 0.93 -10.80 9.65
C ALA A 20 0.60 -9.46 8.97
N SER A 21 -0.34 -9.47 8.04
CA SER A 21 -0.84 -8.25 7.43
C SER A 21 -1.64 -7.42 8.44
N GLY A 22 -1.74 -6.10 8.22
CA GLY A 22 -2.32 -5.18 9.20
C GLY A 22 -1.41 -4.86 10.39
N ILE A 23 -0.16 -5.32 10.38
CA ILE A 23 0.83 -4.99 11.40
C ILE A 23 1.37 -3.57 11.20
N ARG A 24 1.43 -2.78 12.27
CA ARG A 24 2.04 -1.46 12.30
C ARG A 24 3.57 -1.53 12.29
N ILE A 25 4.18 -0.80 11.35
CA ILE A 25 5.64 -0.65 11.21
C ILE A 25 6.15 0.72 11.68
N GLY A 26 5.25 1.69 11.87
CA GLY A 26 5.62 2.98 12.41
C GLY A 26 4.46 3.95 12.51
N ARG A 27 4.78 5.15 12.98
CA ARG A 27 3.88 6.30 13.04
C ARG A 27 4.57 7.54 12.50
N LEU A 28 3.82 8.31 11.72
CA LEU A 28 4.21 9.62 11.20
C LEU A 28 3.41 10.71 11.90
N ASN A 29 4.05 11.84 12.19
CA ASN A 29 3.36 13.08 12.53
C ASN A 29 3.50 14.08 11.37
N LEU A 30 2.40 14.42 10.71
CA LEU A 30 2.41 15.29 9.52
C LEU A 30 2.75 16.75 9.84
N LYS A 31 2.38 17.26 11.02
CA LYS A 31 2.67 18.65 11.43
C LYS A 31 4.15 18.85 11.73
N THR A 32 4.71 17.97 12.57
CA THR A 32 6.09 18.06 13.02
C THR A 32 7.08 17.34 12.12
N LYS A 33 6.59 16.57 11.14
CA LYS A 33 7.36 15.67 10.28
C LYS A 33 8.18 14.64 11.07
N GLN A 34 7.74 14.32 12.28
CA GLN A 34 8.42 13.36 13.15
C GLN A 34 8.01 11.93 12.82
N ILE A 35 8.99 11.03 12.93
CA ILE A 35 8.83 9.59 12.73
C ILE A 35 9.00 8.90 14.07
N SER A 36 8.14 7.92 14.35
CA SER A 36 8.24 7.07 15.54
C SER A 36 8.08 5.61 15.17
N ILE A 37 9.07 4.81 15.57
CA ILE A 37 9.03 3.35 15.50
C ILE A 37 8.73 2.72 16.87
N LYS A 38 8.33 3.54 17.85
CA LYS A 38 7.99 3.04 19.19
C LYS A 38 6.81 2.07 19.10
N ASP A 39 6.92 0.93 19.78
CA ASP A 39 5.91 -0.13 19.80
C ASP A 39 5.52 -0.62 18.40
N SER A 40 6.46 -0.57 17.45
CA SER A 40 6.26 -0.98 16.05
C SER A 40 6.98 -2.29 15.74
N ASN A 41 6.50 -2.99 14.73
CA ASN A 41 7.14 -4.21 14.26
C ASN A 41 8.29 -3.84 13.33
N LEU A 42 9.46 -4.35 13.65
CA LEU A 42 10.68 -4.08 12.92
C LEU A 42 10.77 -5.01 11.72
N ILE A 43 10.96 -4.41 10.55
CA ILE A 43 11.02 -5.11 9.28
C ILE A 43 12.25 -4.64 8.50
N ASN A 44 12.65 -5.48 7.56
CA ASN A 44 13.47 -5.10 6.43
C ASN A 44 12.64 -5.32 5.17
N PHE A 45 12.45 -4.28 4.38
CA PHE A 45 11.76 -4.36 3.09
C PHE A 45 12.57 -3.66 2.00
N SER A 46 12.78 -4.38 0.91
CA SER A 46 13.23 -3.82 -0.35
C SER A 46 12.34 -4.35 -1.46
N CYS A 47 11.79 -3.46 -2.28
CA CYS A 47 11.04 -3.87 -3.45
C CYS A 47 11.98 -4.60 -4.42
N ASP A 48 11.68 -5.85 -4.74
CA ASP A 48 12.45 -6.66 -5.69
C ASP A 48 11.82 -6.67 -7.08
N SER A 49 11.02 -5.65 -7.39
CA SER A 49 10.35 -5.44 -8.68
C SER A 49 9.50 -6.62 -9.14
N ARG A 50 8.93 -7.37 -8.19
CA ARG A 50 7.94 -8.40 -8.51
C ARG A 50 6.63 -7.78 -8.97
N ILE A 51 5.94 -8.53 -9.83
CA ILE A 51 4.65 -8.14 -10.41
C ILE A 51 3.47 -8.28 -9.43
N GLU A 52 3.69 -8.72 -8.20
CA GLU A 52 2.65 -9.04 -7.21
C GLU A 52 1.70 -7.84 -6.98
N CYS A 53 2.23 -6.62 -6.87
CA CYS A 53 1.45 -5.39 -6.74
C CYS A 53 0.59 -5.10 -7.99
N CYS A 54 1.12 -5.40 -9.18
CA CYS A 54 0.44 -5.19 -10.46
C CYS A 54 -0.57 -6.31 -10.78
N SER A 55 -0.42 -7.50 -10.20
CA SER A 55 -1.26 -8.66 -10.53
C SER A 55 -2.43 -8.85 -9.57
N ASN A 56 -2.27 -8.52 -8.29
CA ASN A 56 -3.22 -8.97 -7.26
C ASN A 56 -4.12 -7.86 -6.73
N LEU A 57 -3.75 -6.58 -6.90
CA LEU A 57 -4.45 -5.47 -6.26
C LEU A 57 -5.43 -4.74 -7.18
N LYS A 58 -6.50 -4.21 -6.59
CA LYS A 58 -7.31 -3.15 -7.18
C LYS A 58 -6.77 -1.84 -6.65
N ILE A 59 -6.08 -1.10 -7.50
CA ILE A 59 -5.41 0.14 -7.10
C ILE A 59 -6.42 1.29 -7.20
N PRO A 60 -6.74 1.98 -6.09
CA PRO A 60 -7.47 3.22 -6.17
C PRO A 60 -6.55 4.31 -6.73
N VAL A 61 -7.10 5.14 -7.61
CA VAL A 61 -6.41 6.30 -8.19
C VAL A 61 -7.26 7.54 -8.04
N THR A 62 -6.64 8.62 -7.61
CA THR A 62 -7.27 9.93 -7.39
C THR A 62 -7.34 10.70 -8.71
N GLU A 63 -8.05 11.84 -8.73
CA GLU A 63 -8.02 12.75 -9.89
C GLU A 63 -6.62 13.32 -10.14
N PHE A 64 -5.83 13.50 -9.08
CA PHE A 64 -4.43 13.94 -9.19
C PHE A 64 -3.57 12.87 -9.88
N ASP A 65 -3.69 11.60 -9.46
CA ASP A 65 -2.99 10.49 -10.13
C ASP A 65 -3.36 10.39 -11.61
N ILE A 66 -4.66 10.54 -11.93
CA ILE A 66 -5.14 10.48 -13.32
C ILE A 66 -4.52 11.62 -14.13
N THR A 67 -4.59 12.86 -13.64
CA THR A 67 -4.03 14.04 -14.32
C THR A 67 -2.54 13.85 -14.57
N GLN A 68 -1.80 13.38 -13.57
CA GLN A 68 -0.36 13.12 -13.71
C GLN A 68 -0.07 12.08 -14.82
N ILE A 69 -0.88 11.02 -14.92
CA ILE A 69 -0.71 10.00 -15.97
C ILE A 69 -1.13 10.54 -17.35
N GLU A 70 -2.17 11.37 -17.43
CA GLU A 70 -2.61 12.03 -18.68
C GLU A 70 -1.56 13.00 -19.21
N ASP A 71 -0.94 13.79 -18.34
CA ASP A 71 0.15 14.72 -18.68
C ASP A 71 1.38 13.98 -19.27
N ASN A 72 1.48 12.67 -19.04
CA ASN A 72 2.51 11.80 -19.59
C ASN A 72 2.04 11.00 -20.82
N GLY A 73 0.95 11.41 -21.46
CA GLY A 73 0.54 10.95 -22.79
C GLY A 73 -0.39 9.74 -22.82
N TYR A 74 -1.05 9.41 -21.71
CA TYR A 74 -2.06 8.37 -21.64
C TYR A 74 -3.47 8.95 -21.66
N GLU A 75 -4.42 8.25 -22.26
CA GLU A 75 -5.82 8.67 -22.26
C GLU A 75 -6.57 8.08 -21.05
N ILE A 76 -7.55 8.80 -20.51
CA ILE A 76 -8.33 8.37 -19.34
C ILE A 76 -8.88 6.94 -19.43
N ASP A 77 -9.33 6.51 -20.61
CA ASP A 77 -9.87 5.17 -20.84
C ASP A 77 -8.79 4.07 -20.81
N GLN A 78 -7.52 4.42 -20.94
CA GLN A 78 -6.37 3.56 -20.72
C GLN A 78 -6.02 3.45 -19.23
N ILE A 79 -6.36 4.47 -18.44
CA ILE A 79 -6.01 4.60 -17.03
C ILE A 79 -7.03 3.93 -16.11
N ILE A 80 -8.33 4.21 -16.28
CA ILE A 80 -9.38 3.77 -15.34
C ILE A 80 -10.26 2.65 -15.91
N SER A 81 -10.76 1.78 -15.04
CA SER A 81 -11.67 0.69 -15.44
C SER A 81 -13.07 1.20 -15.79
N SER A 82 -13.48 2.32 -15.22
CA SER A 82 -14.81 2.92 -15.40
C SER A 82 -14.81 4.39 -15.03
N PHE A 83 -15.61 5.19 -15.72
CA PHE A 83 -15.85 6.61 -15.39
C PHE A 83 -16.71 6.81 -14.13
N SER A 84 -17.23 5.74 -13.55
CA SER A 84 -17.94 5.78 -12.27
C SER A 84 -16.92 5.77 -11.12
N PRO A 85 -16.81 6.86 -10.34
CA PRO A 85 -15.95 6.87 -9.17
C PRO A 85 -16.55 5.98 -8.07
N ILE A 86 -15.68 5.53 -7.17
CA ILE A 86 -16.04 4.93 -5.89
C ILE A 86 -15.73 5.94 -4.78
N LEU A 87 -16.57 5.95 -3.75
CA LEU A 87 -16.28 6.67 -2.53
C LEU A 87 -15.52 5.72 -1.61
N LEU A 88 -14.22 5.95 -1.48
CA LEU A 88 -13.46 5.29 -0.43
C LEU A 88 -13.77 5.99 0.88
N PRO A 89 -14.25 5.27 1.91
CA PRO A 89 -14.34 5.84 3.25
C PRO A 89 -12.98 6.43 3.59
N SER A 90 -12.98 7.71 4.00
CA SER A 90 -11.73 8.40 4.24
C SER A 90 -10.90 7.60 5.24
N LYS A 91 -9.71 7.17 4.82
CA LYS A 91 -8.65 6.82 5.77
C LYS A 91 -7.94 8.07 6.26
N THR A 92 -8.47 9.27 5.96
CA THR A 92 -7.96 10.57 6.39
C THR A 92 -8.95 11.36 7.25
N ILE A 93 -8.42 12.37 7.94
CA ILE A 93 -9.00 13.13 9.05
C ILE A 93 -10.31 13.85 8.71
N SER A 94 -10.49 14.23 7.45
CA SER A 94 -11.63 15.02 7.02
C SER A 94 -12.97 14.30 7.18
N GLY A 95 -12.98 12.96 7.34
CA GLY A 95 -14.21 12.16 7.39
C GLY A 95 -15.02 12.19 6.08
N ILE A 96 -14.49 12.90 5.07
CA ILE A 96 -15.07 13.03 3.74
C ILE A 96 -14.56 11.84 2.94
N SER A 97 -15.48 10.95 2.56
CA SER A 97 -15.15 9.86 1.64
C SER A 97 -14.44 10.42 0.42
N GLU A 98 -13.28 9.85 0.11
CA GLU A 98 -12.47 10.26 -0.99
C GLU A 98 -13.05 9.69 -2.29
N LYS A 99 -13.29 10.57 -3.25
CA LYS A 99 -13.68 10.18 -4.60
C LYS A 99 -12.44 9.65 -5.31
N VAL A 100 -12.42 8.35 -5.59
CA VAL A 100 -11.35 7.71 -6.34
C VAL A 100 -11.93 6.89 -7.49
N TYR A 101 -11.07 6.50 -8.42
CA TYR A 101 -11.35 5.57 -9.50
C TYR A 101 -10.55 4.29 -9.28
N THR A 102 -10.85 3.24 -10.04
CA THR A 102 -10.05 2.01 -10.02
C THR A 102 -9.16 1.98 -11.25
N LEU A 103 -7.86 1.73 -11.03
CA LEU A 103 -6.89 1.55 -12.11
C LEU A 103 -7.31 0.40 -13.02
N LYS A 104 -7.25 0.61 -14.33
CA LYS A 104 -7.62 -0.36 -15.35
C LYS A 104 -6.73 -1.59 -15.26
N ARG A 105 -7.37 -2.75 -15.45
CA ARG A 105 -6.73 -4.05 -15.50
C ARG A 105 -6.94 -4.66 -16.89
N LYS A 106 -5.96 -5.41 -17.38
CA LYS A 106 -6.04 -6.10 -18.66
C LYS A 106 -7.14 -7.16 -18.61
N PRO A 107 -7.94 -7.31 -19.68
CA PRO A 107 -9.09 -8.21 -19.66
C PRO A 107 -8.70 -9.70 -19.60
N TYR A 108 -7.53 -10.08 -20.12
CA TYR A 108 -7.16 -11.49 -20.29
C TYR A 108 -6.51 -12.12 -19.06
N ASP A 109 -5.56 -11.42 -18.43
CA ASP A 109 -4.78 -11.92 -17.30
C ASP A 109 -5.11 -11.20 -15.99
N GLY A 110 -5.97 -10.18 -16.04
CA GLY A 110 -6.32 -9.37 -14.88
C GLY A 110 -5.16 -8.57 -14.32
N THR A 111 -4.00 -8.44 -14.97
CA THR A 111 -2.89 -7.62 -14.47
C THR A 111 -3.13 -6.13 -14.70
N CYS A 112 -2.36 -5.27 -14.05
CA CYS A 112 -2.39 -3.83 -14.28
C CYS A 112 -2.18 -3.50 -15.77
N THR A 113 -2.96 -2.54 -16.29
CA THR A 113 -2.85 -2.06 -17.67
C THR A 113 -1.43 -1.61 -18.04
N PHE A 114 -0.69 -1.05 -17.08
CA PHE A 114 0.67 -0.53 -17.26
C PHE A 114 1.78 -1.57 -17.03
N LEU A 115 1.45 -2.83 -16.74
CA LEU A 115 2.44 -3.89 -16.61
C LEU A 115 2.88 -4.38 -18.00
N GLU A 116 4.15 -4.23 -18.35
CA GLU A 116 4.71 -4.75 -19.60
C GLU A 116 6.09 -5.34 -19.35
N ASN A 117 6.36 -6.53 -19.90
CA ASN A 117 7.62 -7.24 -19.69
C ASN A 117 8.03 -7.36 -18.21
N ASN A 118 7.05 -7.57 -17.32
CA ASN A 118 7.20 -7.59 -15.86
C ASN A 118 7.64 -6.28 -15.21
N LEU A 119 7.56 -5.15 -15.92
CA LEU A 119 7.91 -3.82 -15.42
C LEU A 119 6.71 -2.87 -15.53
N CYS A 120 6.66 -1.90 -14.62
CA CYS A 120 5.64 -0.84 -14.67
C CYS A 120 6.08 0.24 -15.67
N LYS A 121 5.28 0.46 -16.72
CA LYS A 121 5.59 1.47 -17.76
C LYS A 121 5.48 2.91 -17.27
N ILE A 122 4.77 3.13 -16.18
CA ILE A 122 4.58 4.44 -15.55
C ILE A 122 5.34 4.55 -14.23
N HIS A 123 6.46 3.83 -14.06
CA HIS A 123 7.16 3.72 -12.77
C HIS A 123 7.47 5.08 -12.12
N ASP A 124 7.89 6.05 -12.93
CA ASP A 124 8.33 7.38 -12.48
C ASP A 124 7.18 8.31 -12.05
N PHE A 125 5.97 8.03 -12.51
CA PHE A 125 4.75 8.81 -12.23
C PHE A 125 3.58 7.88 -11.88
N LYS A 126 3.90 6.81 -11.13
CA LYS A 126 2.92 5.83 -10.68
C LYS A 126 2.03 6.44 -9.60
N PRO A 127 0.76 5.98 -9.49
CA PRO A 127 -0.16 6.48 -8.48
C PRO A 127 0.40 6.38 -7.06
N PHE A 128 -0.03 7.26 -6.16
CA PHE A 128 0.43 7.28 -4.76
C PHE A 128 0.30 5.90 -4.08
N ALA A 129 -0.82 5.20 -4.27
CA ALA A 129 -1.04 3.86 -3.75
C ALA A 129 0.02 2.83 -4.22
N CYS A 130 0.56 3.00 -5.43
CA CYS A 130 1.67 2.19 -5.96
C CYS A 130 3.05 2.64 -5.47
N GLN A 131 3.19 3.89 -5.01
CA GLN A 131 4.44 4.41 -4.43
C GLN A 131 4.67 3.82 -3.04
N ILE A 132 3.62 3.73 -2.22
CA ILE A 132 3.73 3.27 -0.84
C ILE A 132 3.50 1.76 -0.66
N TYR A 133 3.28 1.00 -1.74
CA TYR A 133 3.16 -0.46 -1.65
C TYR A 133 4.43 -1.07 -0.99
N PRO A 134 4.30 -2.05 -0.07
CA PRO A 134 3.13 -2.82 0.34
C PRO A 134 2.37 -2.25 1.55
N PHE A 135 2.52 -0.97 1.84
CA PHE A 135 1.99 -0.35 3.04
C PHE A 135 0.62 0.30 2.83
N SER A 136 -0.05 0.55 3.94
CA SER A 136 -1.34 1.22 4.05
C SER A 136 -1.29 2.25 5.17
N LEU A 137 -2.09 3.30 5.01
CA LEU A 137 -2.20 4.39 5.97
C LEU A 137 -3.44 4.19 6.85
N GLU A 138 -3.29 4.36 8.16
CA GLU A 138 -4.40 4.47 9.10
C GLU A 138 -4.25 5.81 9.83
N VAL A 139 -5.20 6.72 9.60
CA VAL A 139 -5.26 7.96 10.39
C VAL A 139 -5.71 7.67 11.81
N VAL A 140 -4.92 8.19 12.74
CA VAL A 140 -5.22 8.17 14.18
C VAL A 140 -5.92 9.46 14.58
N ASP A 141 -5.38 10.60 14.13
CA ASP A 141 -5.91 11.95 14.39
C ASP A 141 -5.40 12.94 13.32
N GLU A 142 -5.67 14.24 13.51
CA GLU A 142 -5.32 15.33 12.59
C GLU A 142 -3.85 15.40 12.16
N SER A 143 -2.95 14.82 12.95
CA SER A 143 -1.52 14.88 12.70
C SER A 143 -0.87 13.51 12.62
N ASN A 144 -1.47 12.49 13.22
CA ASN A 144 -0.82 11.20 13.39
C ASN A 144 -1.39 10.13 12.46
N ILE A 145 -0.49 9.46 11.74
CA ILE A 145 -0.79 8.35 10.83
C ILE A 145 0.01 7.14 11.24
N ASN A 146 -0.64 6.00 11.45
CA ASN A 146 0.02 4.71 11.54
C ASN A 146 0.29 4.17 10.14
N ILE A 147 1.48 3.61 9.94
CA ILE A 147 1.86 2.91 8.72
C ILE A 147 1.81 1.41 8.99
N LEU A 148 1.01 0.69 8.21
CA LEU A 148 0.76 -0.73 8.39
C LEU A 148 1.06 -1.50 7.12
N ILE A 149 1.46 -2.76 7.25
CA ILE A 149 1.48 -3.69 6.11
C ILE A 149 0.05 -3.87 5.63
N HIS A 150 -0.19 -3.69 4.33
CA HIS A 150 -1.54 -3.76 3.76
C HIS A 150 -2.18 -5.14 4.01
N GLN A 151 -3.43 -5.15 4.49
CA GLN A 151 -4.13 -6.36 4.95
C GLN A 151 -4.26 -7.46 3.88
N ASP A 152 -4.49 -7.05 2.62
CA ASP A 152 -4.64 -7.97 1.49
C ASP A 152 -3.33 -8.24 0.72
N VAL A 153 -2.17 -7.87 1.27
CA VAL A 153 -0.88 -8.02 0.59
C VAL A 153 -0.06 -9.15 1.19
N PHE A 154 0.26 -10.13 0.34
CA PHE A 154 1.31 -11.11 0.57
C PHE A 154 2.55 -10.71 -0.23
N CYS A 155 3.37 -9.81 0.33
CA CYS A 155 4.65 -9.44 -0.27
C CYS A 155 5.78 -10.20 0.44
N LYS A 156 6.43 -11.14 -0.26
CA LYS A 156 7.48 -11.99 0.35
C LYS A 156 8.79 -11.23 0.58
N SER A 157 8.87 -9.99 0.12
CA SER A 157 10.05 -9.13 0.27
C SER A 157 10.03 -8.36 1.59
N ILE A 158 8.96 -8.49 2.38
CA ILE A 158 8.89 -8.03 3.76
C ILE A 158 9.44 -9.13 4.66
N ILE A 159 10.50 -8.83 5.41
CA ILE A 159 11.16 -9.78 6.31
C ILE A 159 11.16 -9.22 7.73
N PRO A 160 10.79 -10.00 8.77
CA PRO A 160 10.96 -9.54 10.14
C PRO A 160 12.43 -9.35 10.46
N ALA A 161 12.74 -8.24 11.13
CA ALA A 161 14.10 -7.81 11.39
C ALA A 161 14.31 -7.46 12.86
N LYS A 162 15.57 -7.48 13.29
CA LYS A 162 15.99 -6.82 14.53
C LYS A 162 16.24 -5.35 14.26
N LEU A 163 16.44 -4.56 15.32
CA LEU A 163 16.67 -3.12 15.21
C LEU A 163 17.86 -2.76 14.31
N GLU A 164 18.95 -3.53 14.39
CA GLU A 164 20.17 -3.33 13.60
C GLU A 164 20.01 -3.58 12.10
N ASP A 165 19.07 -4.46 11.71
CA ASP A 165 18.83 -4.87 10.33
C ASP A 165 17.57 -4.22 9.74
N SER A 166 16.83 -3.48 10.56
CA SER A 166 15.56 -2.88 10.18
C SER A 166 15.78 -1.60 9.40
N ASN A 167 15.02 -1.41 8.33
CA ASN A 167 15.01 -0.18 7.55
C ASN A 167 13.71 0.62 7.73
N ASN A 168 12.96 0.39 8.81
CA ASN A 168 11.68 1.08 9.07
C ASN A 168 11.81 2.60 8.99
N ILE A 169 12.89 3.19 9.52
CA ILE A 169 13.07 4.65 9.51
C ILE A 169 13.12 5.16 8.06
N ASN A 170 13.99 4.60 7.23
CA ASN A 170 14.11 4.99 5.82
C ASN A 170 12.79 4.80 5.07
N LEU A 171 12.08 3.69 5.31
CA LEU A 171 10.77 3.44 4.71
C LEU A 171 9.74 4.50 5.12
N LEU A 172 9.74 4.88 6.39
CA LEU A 172 8.82 5.90 6.93
C LEU A 172 9.18 7.30 6.42
N GLU A 173 10.46 7.60 6.20
CA GLU A 173 10.93 8.83 5.56
C GLU A 173 10.44 8.91 4.11
N ASP A 174 10.65 7.85 3.32
CA ASP A 174 10.18 7.78 1.92
C ASP A 174 8.65 7.92 1.81
N ILE A 175 7.91 7.25 2.71
CA ILE A 175 6.46 7.34 2.75
C ILE A 175 6.01 8.74 3.15
N LEU A 176 6.67 9.37 4.13
CA LEU A 176 6.36 10.72 4.56
C LEU A 176 6.58 11.71 3.41
N ASP A 177 7.71 11.62 2.70
CA ASP A 177 8.01 12.50 1.58
C ASP A 177 7.00 12.37 0.44
N ASN A 178 6.62 11.15 0.08
CA ASN A 178 5.61 10.91 -0.95
C ASN A 178 4.23 11.41 -0.51
N LEU A 179 3.87 11.19 0.76
CA LEU A 179 2.61 11.67 1.30
C LEU A 179 2.55 13.20 1.35
N MET A 180 3.65 13.87 1.73
CA MET A 180 3.71 15.32 1.75
C MET A 180 3.54 15.92 0.34
N LYS A 181 4.19 15.33 -0.68
CA LYS A 181 4.02 15.73 -2.08
C LYS A 181 2.57 15.56 -2.54
N GLU A 182 1.95 14.43 -2.19
CA GLU A 182 0.54 14.13 -2.50
C GLU A 182 -0.39 15.17 -1.86
N LEU A 183 -0.20 15.49 -0.57
CA LEU A 183 -1.00 16.48 0.15
C LEU A 183 -0.84 17.89 -0.44
N GLU A 184 0.40 18.29 -0.74
CA GLU A 184 0.71 19.59 -1.35
C GLU A 184 0.08 19.72 -2.74
N ALA A 185 0.29 18.73 -3.61
CA ALA A 185 -0.23 18.75 -4.97
C ALA A 185 -1.76 18.80 -5.02
N ARG A 186 -2.41 18.27 -3.98
CA ARG A 186 -3.87 18.24 -3.83
C ARG A 186 -4.44 19.39 -3.01
N ASN A 187 -3.59 20.32 -2.56
CA ASN A 187 -3.98 21.46 -1.71
C ASN A 187 -4.72 21.02 -0.43
N ILE A 188 -4.33 19.88 0.16
CA ILE A 188 -4.92 19.39 1.41
C ILE A 188 -4.16 20.02 2.58
N PRO A 189 -4.83 20.86 3.41
CA PRO A 189 -4.15 21.53 4.51
C PRO A 189 -3.76 20.54 5.60
N ILE A 190 -2.53 20.68 6.10
CA ILE A 190 -2.04 20.01 7.30
C ILE A 190 -2.27 21.00 8.45
N ASN A 191 -3.49 20.99 9.00
CA ASN A 191 -3.81 21.78 10.19
C ASN A 191 -3.09 21.24 11.39
#